data_AF-A0A9D7H312-F1
#
_entry.id   AF-A0A9D7H312-F1
#
_cell.length_a   1.000
_cell.length_b   1.000
_cell.length_c   1.000
_cell.angle_alpha   90.00
_cell.angle_beta   90.00
_cell.angle_gamma   90.00
#
_symmetry.space_group_name_H-M   'P 1'
#
loop_
_entity.id
_entity.type
_entity.pdbx_description
1 polymer ?
#
loop_
_entity_poly.entity_id
_entity_poly.type
_entity_poly.pdbx_seq_one_letter_code
_entity_poly.pdbx_strand_id
1 'polypeptide(L)'
;MDPRAKRLFGAIMNPISLAVGAVGGATFAMSGAWWVLPLTGVAWGVLSATQLKGQGAPPPKSHLPTPYAVRFMSLQAMAKRIEDTLASSDATIRSCLADVPPSLAEMLTKVEALLARQARIEAYLGEVHPQVAAAELARLEASHASAASEDAKRSWATAIENKRAELDARGALHGASDRIAAELAAIEAALGTTLSKIVSLEQGGVSAEAQAGITGDVSDVLIKVSALEQALDETSGAGASATTWGGRS
;
A
#
# COMPACT_ATOMS: atom_id res chain seq x y z
N MET A 1 20.34 -31.81 3.35
CA MET A 1 20.17 -30.39 3.71
C MET A 1 18.73 -30.02 3.39
N ASP A 2 17.93 -29.70 4.41
CA ASP A 2 16.47 -29.54 4.31
C ASP A 2 16.11 -28.39 3.35
N PRO A 3 15.18 -28.55 2.38
CA PRO A 3 14.71 -27.47 1.52
C PRO A 3 14.16 -26.26 2.30
N ARG A 4 13.72 -26.46 3.55
CA ARG A 4 13.33 -25.37 4.46
C ARG A 4 14.53 -24.59 5.00
N ALA A 5 15.65 -25.26 5.28
CA ALA A 5 16.89 -24.62 5.71
C ALA A 5 17.55 -23.81 4.59
N LYS A 6 17.45 -24.25 3.33
CA LYS A 6 17.93 -23.51 2.15
C LYS A 6 17.13 -22.22 1.88
N ARG A 7 15.81 -22.22 2.15
CA ARG A 7 14.96 -21.02 2.01
C ARG A 7 15.17 -20.01 3.15
N LEU A 8 15.40 -20.49 4.38
CA LEU A 8 15.77 -19.65 5.52
C LEU A 8 17.14 -18.97 5.31
N PHE A 9 18.14 -19.70 4.79
CA PHE A 9 19.44 -19.10 4.47
C PHE A 9 19.39 -18.11 3.31
N GLY A 10 18.52 -18.34 2.31
CA GLY A 10 18.32 -17.41 1.19
C GLY A 10 17.64 -16.09 1.59
N ALA A 11 16.73 -16.12 2.56
CA ALA A 11 16.03 -14.93 3.06
C ALA A 11 16.92 -14.01 3.92
N ILE A 12 17.92 -14.58 4.60
CA ILE A 12 18.90 -13.83 5.42
C ILE A 12 19.93 -13.11 4.53
N MET A 13 20.12 -13.56 3.29
CA MET A 13 21.07 -13.00 2.32
C MET A 13 20.45 -11.94 1.39
N ASN A 14 19.28 -11.38 1.73
CA ASN A 14 18.77 -10.19 1.03
C ASN A 14 19.60 -8.97 1.48
N PRO A 15 20.33 -8.28 0.58
CA PRO A 15 21.29 -7.23 0.94
C PRO A 15 20.68 -6.07 1.74
N ILE A 16 19.37 -5.85 1.64
CA ILE A 16 18.65 -4.81 2.37
C ILE A 16 18.44 -5.20 3.85
N SER A 17 18.12 -6.47 4.13
CA SER A 17 17.95 -6.99 5.50
C SER A 17 19.27 -7.06 6.27
N LEU A 18 20.38 -7.31 5.56
CA LEU A 18 21.74 -7.31 6.12
C LEU A 18 22.23 -5.90 6.49
N ALA A 19 21.87 -4.87 5.71
CA ALA A 19 22.25 -3.49 6.00
C ALA A 19 21.55 -2.94 7.26
N VAL A 20 20.26 -3.25 7.45
CA VAL A 20 19.49 -2.80 8.62
C VAL A 20 19.93 -3.54 9.90
N GLY A 21 20.29 -4.82 9.80
CA GLY A 21 20.84 -5.60 10.92
C GLY A 21 22.23 -5.16 11.37
N ALA A 22 23.12 -4.84 10.42
CA ALA A 22 24.52 -4.47 10.73
C ALA A 22 24.64 -3.07 11.37
N VAL A 23 23.80 -2.11 10.95
CA VAL A 23 23.83 -0.75 11.51
C VAL A 23 23.19 -0.69 12.91
N GLY A 24 22.23 -1.56 13.22
CA GLY A 24 21.68 -1.69 14.56
C GLY A 24 22.65 -2.32 15.57
N GLY A 25 23.26 -3.46 15.21
CA GLY A 25 24.07 -4.27 16.13
C GLY A 25 25.33 -3.60 16.68
N ALA A 26 26.01 -2.76 15.89
CA ALA A 26 27.24 -2.10 16.31
C ALA A 26 27.02 -1.03 17.40
N THR A 27 25.85 -0.36 17.40
CA THR A 27 25.53 0.69 18.38
C THR A 27 25.13 0.16 19.76
N PHE A 28 24.44 -0.99 19.83
CA PHE A 28 24.01 -1.58 21.10
C PHE A 28 25.17 -2.23 21.89
N ALA A 29 26.26 -2.60 21.21
CA ALA A 29 27.46 -3.12 21.86
C ALA A 29 28.21 -2.05 22.69
N MET A 30 28.05 -0.76 22.38
CA MET A 30 28.72 0.33 23.11
C MET A 30 27.89 0.95 24.24
N SER A 31 26.55 0.83 24.24
CA SER A 31 25.68 1.48 25.24
C SER A 31 25.37 0.65 26.49
N GLY A 32 25.92 -0.56 26.62
CA GLY A 32 25.65 -1.45 27.77
C GLY A 32 24.22 -2.02 27.82
N ALA A 33 23.38 -1.71 26.83
CA ALA A 33 21.99 -2.15 26.73
C ALA A 33 21.83 -3.48 25.97
N TRP A 34 22.77 -4.42 26.14
CA TRP A 34 22.78 -5.72 25.46
C TRP A 34 21.55 -6.60 25.78
N TRP A 35 20.87 -6.33 26.90
CA TRP A 35 19.67 -7.04 27.34
C TRP A 35 18.41 -6.71 26.51
N VAL A 36 18.40 -5.63 25.69
CA VAL A 36 17.26 -5.22 24.85
C VAL A 36 17.28 -5.89 23.46
N LEU A 37 18.43 -6.45 23.05
CA LEU A 37 18.58 -7.18 21.79
C LEU A 37 17.63 -8.39 21.62
N PRO A 38 17.42 -9.26 22.63
CA PRO A 38 16.46 -10.36 22.48
C PRO A 38 15.02 -9.85 22.30
N LEU A 39 14.63 -8.73 22.92
CA LEU A 39 13.27 -8.19 22.78
C LEU A 39 13.01 -7.61 21.38
N THR A 40 13.99 -6.90 20.81
CA THR A 40 13.90 -6.36 19.45
C THR A 40 13.95 -7.48 18.40
N GLY A 41 14.78 -8.50 18.60
CA GLY A 41 14.82 -9.69 17.74
C GLY A 41 13.50 -10.47 17.73
N VAL A 42 12.84 -10.60 18.89
CA VAL A 42 11.51 -11.25 18.99
C VAL A 42 10.44 -10.40 18.31
N ALA A 43 10.41 -9.08 18.53
CA ALA A 43 9.45 -8.19 17.88
C ALA A 43 9.57 -8.23 16.34
N TRP A 44 10.80 -8.19 15.82
CA TRP A 44 11.06 -8.29 14.38
C TRP A 44 10.73 -9.68 13.82
N GLY A 45 11.06 -10.74 14.57
CA GLY A 45 10.71 -12.12 14.21
C GLY A 45 9.20 -12.36 14.12
N VAL A 46 8.41 -11.76 15.02
CA VAL A 46 6.94 -11.84 15.02
C VAL A 46 6.35 -11.08 13.82
N LEU A 47 6.83 -9.86 13.53
CA LEU A 47 6.37 -9.06 12.39
C LEU A 47 6.70 -9.69 11.03
N SER A 48 7.89 -10.29 10.92
CA SER A 48 8.32 -10.97 9.69
C SER A 48 7.57 -12.29 9.49
N ALA A 49 7.31 -13.02 10.58
CA ALA A 49 6.55 -14.26 10.53
C ALA A 49 5.08 -14.03 10.15
N THR A 50 4.47 -12.90 10.55
CA THR A 50 3.09 -12.58 10.13
C THR A 50 3.02 -12.13 8.66
N GLN A 51 3.99 -11.37 8.17
CA GLN A 51 4.07 -11.02 6.74
C GLN A 51 4.32 -12.24 5.83
N LEU A 52 5.23 -13.14 6.21
CA LEU A 52 5.53 -14.36 5.43
C LEU A 52 4.38 -15.38 5.47
N LYS A 53 3.63 -15.45 6.56
CA LYS A 53 2.49 -16.39 6.71
C LYS A 53 1.25 -15.93 5.96
N GLY A 54 1.19 -14.66 5.53
CA GLY A 54 0.11 -14.10 4.71
C GLY A 54 0.15 -14.47 3.21
N GLN A 55 1.27 -14.97 2.69
CA GLN A 55 1.42 -15.23 1.25
C GLN A 55 0.80 -16.56 0.75
N GLY A 56 0.14 -17.34 1.61
CA GLY A 56 -0.43 -18.64 1.22
C GLY A 56 -1.76 -19.01 1.87
N ALA A 57 -2.36 -18.11 2.66
CA ALA A 57 -3.71 -18.32 3.17
C ALA A 57 -4.71 -17.81 2.11
N PRO A 58 -5.81 -18.55 1.82
CA PRO A 58 -6.88 -18.00 0.98
C PRO A 58 -7.35 -16.68 1.61
N PRO A 59 -7.56 -15.63 0.81
CA PRO A 59 -7.91 -14.31 1.33
C PRO A 59 -9.15 -14.45 2.21
N PRO A 60 -9.15 -13.92 3.45
CA PRO A 60 -10.36 -13.87 4.25
C PRO A 60 -11.44 -13.15 3.44
N LYS A 61 -12.69 -13.64 3.48
CA LYS A 61 -13.84 -12.99 2.81
C LYS A 61 -13.77 -11.50 3.10
N SER A 62 -13.64 -10.68 2.06
CA SER A 62 -13.27 -9.27 2.16
C SER A 62 -14.16 -8.53 3.17
N HIS A 63 -13.65 -8.26 4.36
CA HIS A 63 -14.36 -7.46 5.37
C HIS A 63 -14.08 -5.97 5.12
N LEU A 64 -14.27 -5.51 3.88
CA LEU A 64 -14.15 -4.09 3.53
C LEU A 64 -15.24 -3.31 4.29
N PRO A 65 -14.91 -2.14 4.89
CA PRO A 65 -15.95 -1.27 5.43
C PRO A 65 -16.94 -0.86 4.33
N THR A 66 -18.19 -0.63 4.72
CA THR A 66 -19.33 -0.40 3.82
C THR A 66 -19.05 0.50 2.61
N PRO A 67 -18.47 1.72 2.75
CA PRO A 67 -18.25 2.58 1.58
C PRO A 67 -17.32 1.95 0.53
N TYR A 68 -16.27 1.26 0.97
CA TYR A 68 -15.32 0.59 0.07
C TYR A 68 -15.90 -0.70 -0.51
N ALA A 69 -16.72 -1.42 0.26
CA ALA A 69 -17.41 -2.61 -0.22
C ALA A 69 -18.36 -2.28 -1.38
N VAL A 70 -19.13 -1.18 -1.28
CA VAL A 70 -20.01 -0.71 -2.37
C VAL A 70 -19.21 -0.40 -3.63
N ARG A 71 -18.07 0.30 -3.48
CA ARG A 71 -17.21 0.62 -4.63
C ARG A 71 -16.60 -0.63 -5.26
N PHE A 72 -16.13 -1.57 -4.46
CA PHE A 72 -15.61 -2.84 -4.93
C PHE A 72 -16.68 -3.64 -5.70
N MET A 73 -17.90 -3.70 -5.17
CA MET A 73 -19.04 -4.34 -5.85
C MET A 73 -19.38 -3.67 -7.18
N SER A 74 -19.27 -2.35 -7.29
CA SER A 74 -19.44 -1.63 -8.57
C SER A 74 -18.42 -2.07 -9.61
N LEU A 75 -17.13 -2.10 -9.24
CA LEU A 75 -16.04 -2.56 -10.11
C LEU A 75 -16.20 -4.03 -10.51
N GLN A 76 -16.56 -4.90 -9.56
CA GLN A 76 -16.83 -6.31 -9.84
C GLN A 76 -18.02 -6.48 -10.79
N ALA A 77 -19.09 -5.69 -10.64
CA ALA A 77 -20.23 -5.72 -11.54
C ALA A 77 -19.84 -5.27 -12.96
N MET A 78 -18.97 -4.28 -13.11
CA MET A 78 -18.46 -3.86 -14.43
C MET A 78 -17.59 -4.92 -15.08
N ALA A 79 -16.64 -5.51 -14.34
CA ALA A 79 -15.82 -6.62 -14.84
C ALA A 79 -16.70 -7.81 -15.26
N LYS A 80 -17.69 -8.18 -14.43
CA LYS A 80 -18.62 -9.27 -14.74
C LYS A 80 -19.42 -9.01 -16.02
N ARG A 81 -19.85 -7.76 -16.26
CA ARG A 81 -20.52 -7.37 -17.51
C ARG A 81 -19.60 -7.55 -18.72
N ILE A 82 -18.33 -7.16 -18.62
CA ILE A 82 -17.34 -7.39 -19.69
C ILE A 82 -17.20 -8.89 -19.97
N GLU A 83 -17.06 -9.71 -18.93
CA GLU A 83 -16.98 -11.17 -19.07
C GLU A 83 -18.24 -11.76 -19.71
N ASP A 84 -19.43 -11.32 -19.31
CA ASP A 84 -20.69 -11.79 -19.89
C ASP A 84 -20.84 -11.39 -21.36
N THR A 85 -20.48 -10.15 -21.70
CA THR A 85 -20.45 -9.68 -23.10
C THR A 85 -19.51 -10.57 -23.91
N LEU A 86 -18.27 -10.77 -23.45
CA LEU A 86 -17.30 -11.64 -24.12
C LEU A 86 -17.82 -13.08 -24.26
N ALA A 87 -18.46 -13.64 -23.23
CA ALA A 87 -19.02 -14.98 -23.30
C ALA A 87 -20.09 -15.12 -24.39
N SER A 88 -20.90 -14.07 -24.58
CA SER A 88 -21.93 -14.00 -25.62
C SER A 88 -21.42 -13.62 -27.02
N SER A 89 -20.21 -13.07 -27.13
CA SER A 89 -19.59 -12.71 -28.42
C SER A 89 -19.26 -13.94 -29.28
N ASP A 90 -19.01 -13.70 -30.57
CA ASP A 90 -18.59 -14.75 -31.49
C ASP A 90 -17.21 -15.34 -31.13
N ALA A 91 -16.90 -16.50 -31.71
CA ALA A 91 -15.68 -17.23 -31.40
C ALA A 91 -14.39 -16.46 -31.76
N THR A 92 -14.42 -15.60 -32.78
CA THR A 92 -13.26 -14.80 -33.19
C THR A 92 -12.99 -13.72 -32.16
N ILE A 93 -14.00 -12.94 -31.74
CA ILE A 93 -13.85 -11.93 -30.68
C ILE A 93 -13.34 -12.56 -29.39
N ARG A 94 -13.94 -13.69 -28.98
CA ARG A 94 -13.49 -14.41 -27.78
C ARG A 94 -12.04 -14.85 -27.85
N SER A 95 -11.62 -15.37 -29.00
CA SER A 95 -10.21 -15.77 -29.19
C SER A 95 -9.27 -14.57 -29.18
N CYS A 96 -9.69 -13.43 -29.75
CA CYS A 96 -8.91 -12.20 -29.78
C CYS A 96 -8.75 -11.55 -28.40
N LEU A 97 -9.73 -11.73 -27.51
CA LEU A 97 -9.79 -11.12 -26.18
C LEU A 97 -9.67 -12.14 -25.04
N ALA A 98 -9.04 -13.29 -25.30
CA ALA A 98 -8.91 -14.38 -24.34
C ALA A 98 -8.17 -13.98 -23.05
N ASP A 99 -7.27 -13.00 -23.12
CA ASP A 99 -6.48 -12.52 -21.99
C ASP A 99 -7.21 -11.48 -21.12
N VAL A 100 -8.36 -10.94 -21.58
CA VAL A 100 -9.09 -9.90 -20.83
C VAL A 100 -9.67 -10.46 -19.52
N PRO A 101 -10.42 -11.57 -19.48
CA PRO A 101 -10.95 -12.11 -18.22
C PRO A 101 -9.89 -12.38 -17.12
N PRO A 102 -8.76 -13.08 -17.38
CA PRO A 102 -7.76 -13.29 -16.34
C PRO A 102 -7.12 -11.97 -15.87
N SER A 103 -6.93 -10.99 -16.77
CA SER A 103 -6.41 -9.67 -16.42
C SER A 103 -7.38 -8.88 -15.53
N LEU A 104 -8.69 -8.97 -15.79
CA LEU A 104 -9.73 -8.36 -14.94
C LEU A 104 -9.75 -8.99 -13.54
N ALA A 105 -9.61 -10.32 -13.44
CA ALA A 105 -9.55 -11.02 -12.17
C ALA A 105 -8.32 -10.61 -11.34
N GLU A 106 -7.15 -10.48 -11.97
CA GLU A 106 -5.93 -9.98 -11.32
C GLU A 106 -6.11 -8.54 -10.84
N MET A 107 -6.62 -7.66 -11.71
CA MET A 107 -6.92 -6.27 -11.37
C MET A 107 -7.85 -6.16 -10.16
N LEU A 108 -8.95 -6.93 -10.13
CA LEU A 108 -9.89 -6.90 -9.00
C LEU A 108 -9.23 -7.32 -7.68
N THR A 109 -8.34 -8.31 -7.71
CA THR A 109 -7.59 -8.75 -6.52
C THR A 109 -6.74 -7.59 -5.95
N LYS A 110 -6.04 -6.86 -6.81
CA LYS A 110 -5.21 -5.71 -6.40
C LYS A 110 -6.06 -4.52 -5.95
N VAL A 111 -7.18 -4.25 -6.63
CA VAL A 111 -8.15 -3.22 -6.23
C VAL A 111 -8.69 -3.49 -4.83
N GLU A 112 -9.02 -4.74 -4.50
CA GLU A 112 -9.48 -5.12 -3.16
C GLU A 112 -8.41 -4.80 -2.10
N ALA A 113 -7.15 -5.14 -2.37
CA ALA A 113 -6.03 -4.84 -1.49
C ALA A 113 -5.83 -3.32 -1.28
N LEU A 114 -5.93 -2.54 -2.36
CA LEU A 114 -5.86 -1.08 -2.32
C LEU A 114 -6.99 -0.46 -1.49
N LEU A 115 -8.23 -0.92 -1.69
CA LEU A 115 -9.39 -0.47 -0.91
C LEU A 115 -9.26 -0.82 0.57
N ALA A 116 -8.80 -2.04 0.89
CA ALA A 116 -8.52 -2.44 2.27
C ALA A 116 -7.44 -1.58 2.92
N ARG A 117 -6.44 -1.15 2.14
CA ARG A 117 -5.38 -0.24 2.60
C ARG A 117 -5.90 1.17 2.80
N GLN A 118 -6.66 1.71 1.86
CA GLN A 118 -7.31 3.01 1.97
C GLN A 118 -8.18 3.07 3.24
N ALA A 119 -8.97 2.02 3.48
CA ALA A 119 -9.78 1.89 4.69
C ALA A 119 -8.96 2.00 6.00
N ARG A 120 -7.78 1.37 6.04
CA ARG A 120 -6.88 1.47 7.21
C ARG A 120 -6.29 2.88 7.37
N ILE A 121 -5.94 3.53 6.27
CA ILE A 121 -5.42 4.90 6.28
C ILE A 121 -6.51 5.85 6.80
N GLU A 122 -7.72 5.78 6.27
CA GLU A 122 -8.82 6.65 6.68
C GLU A 122 -9.26 6.37 8.12
N ALA A 123 -9.24 5.12 8.57
CA ALA A 123 -9.45 4.79 9.99
C ALA A 123 -8.39 5.45 10.89
N TYR A 124 -7.11 5.32 10.55
CA TYR A 124 -6.02 5.95 11.29
C TYR A 124 -6.12 7.49 11.30
N LEU A 125 -6.46 8.09 10.17
CA LEU A 125 -6.67 9.54 10.07
C LEU A 125 -7.91 9.99 10.85
N GLY A 126 -8.95 9.16 10.93
CA GLY A 126 -10.18 9.43 11.69
C GLY A 126 -9.98 9.39 13.21
N GLU A 127 -9.02 8.60 13.72
CA GLU A 127 -8.70 8.53 15.14
C GLU A 127 -8.02 9.80 15.67
N VAL A 128 -7.33 10.56 14.82
CA VAL A 128 -6.57 11.74 15.25
C VAL A 128 -7.07 13.01 14.60
N HIS A 129 -7.76 13.84 15.39
CA HIS A 129 -8.26 15.13 14.95
C HIS A 129 -7.11 16.10 14.60
N PRO A 130 -7.04 16.62 13.36
CA PRO A 130 -6.00 17.56 12.93
C PRO A 130 -5.87 18.79 13.83
N GLN A 131 -7.00 19.28 14.36
CA GLN A 131 -7.03 20.44 15.25
C GLN A 131 -6.33 20.16 16.58
N VAL A 132 -6.48 18.95 17.12
CA VAL A 132 -5.82 18.54 18.38
C VAL A 132 -4.31 18.42 18.16
N ALA A 133 -3.89 17.85 17.03
CA ALA A 133 -2.48 17.72 16.71
C ALA A 133 -1.80 19.09 16.48
N ALA A 134 -2.49 20.04 15.84
CA ALA A 134 -2.00 21.40 15.65
C ALA A 134 -1.95 22.20 16.97
N ALA A 135 -2.96 22.07 17.83
CA ALA A 135 -2.96 22.69 19.16
C ALA A 135 -1.82 22.16 20.03
N GLU A 136 -1.53 20.86 19.95
CA GLU A 136 -0.41 20.25 20.66
C GLU A 136 0.94 20.78 20.16
N LEU A 137 1.13 20.93 18.84
CA LEU A 137 2.35 21.55 18.30
C LEU A 137 2.53 22.99 18.84
N ALA A 138 1.47 23.80 18.80
CA ALA A 138 1.52 25.16 19.34
C ALA A 138 1.84 25.18 20.85
N ARG A 139 1.32 24.22 21.61
CA ARG A 139 1.63 24.05 23.04
C ARG A 139 3.11 23.69 23.28
N LEU A 140 3.68 22.82 22.45
CA LEU A 140 5.10 22.46 22.51
C LEU A 140 5.99 23.66 22.16
N GLU A 141 5.63 24.44 21.15
CA GLU A 141 6.33 25.66 20.76
C GLU A 141 6.31 26.73 21.87
N ALA A 142 5.17 26.91 22.54
CA ALA A 142 5.07 27.80 23.70
C ALA A 142 5.90 27.31 24.91
N SER A 143 5.92 25.99 25.15
CA SER A 143 6.76 25.38 26.20
C SER A 143 8.25 25.56 25.91
N HIS A 144 8.66 25.42 24.64
CA HIS A 144 10.02 25.70 24.20
C HIS A 144 10.41 27.17 24.42
N ALA A 145 9.54 28.11 24.05
CA ALA A 145 9.80 29.55 24.18
C ALA A 145 9.93 30.00 25.66
N SER A 146 9.23 29.34 26.57
CA SER A 146 9.25 29.65 28.01
C SER A 146 10.28 28.86 28.82
N ALA A 147 11.01 27.92 28.19
CA ALA A 147 11.99 27.09 28.86
C ALA A 147 13.22 27.90 29.32
N ALA A 148 13.52 27.86 30.63
CA ALA A 148 14.62 28.60 31.23
C ALA A 148 16.00 27.92 31.06
N SER A 149 16.05 26.59 30.97
CA SER A 149 17.30 25.83 30.85
C SER A 149 17.57 25.35 29.43
N GLU A 150 18.84 25.27 29.05
CA GLU A 150 19.27 24.77 27.74
C GLU A 150 18.92 23.29 27.52
N ASP A 151 18.93 22.48 28.58
CA ASP A 151 18.52 21.08 28.50
C ASP A 151 17.03 20.94 28.20
N ALA A 152 16.18 21.75 28.84
CA ALA A 152 14.75 21.76 28.56
C ALA A 152 14.47 22.26 27.13
N LYS A 153 15.17 23.31 26.67
CA LYS A 153 15.06 23.79 25.28
C LYS A 153 15.39 22.69 24.27
N ARG A 154 16.51 21.97 24.47
CA ARG A 154 16.88 20.85 23.60
C ARG A 154 15.81 19.75 23.58
N SER A 155 15.31 19.35 24.75
CA SER A 155 14.24 18.35 24.84
C SER A 155 12.95 18.80 24.12
N TRP A 156 12.55 20.07 24.28
CA TRP A 156 11.36 20.58 23.61
C TRP A 156 11.57 20.74 22.09
N ALA A 157 12.77 21.13 21.65
CA ALA A 157 13.10 21.21 20.23
C ALA A 157 12.94 19.85 19.55
N THR A 158 13.45 18.77 20.16
CA THR A 158 13.25 17.39 19.66
C THR A 158 11.77 17.01 19.65
N ALA A 159 11.00 17.36 20.68
CA ALA A 159 9.56 17.09 20.71
C ALA A 159 8.79 17.81 19.59
N ILE A 160 9.14 19.08 19.31
CA ILE A 160 8.57 19.87 18.21
C ILE A 160 8.91 19.22 16.86
N GLU A 161 10.16 18.83 16.64
CA GLU A 161 10.59 18.18 15.41
C GLU A 161 9.83 16.87 15.17
N ASN A 162 9.75 16.01 16.20
CA ASN A 162 8.98 14.77 16.14
C ASN A 162 7.51 15.04 15.82
N LYS A 163 6.91 16.07 16.42
CA LYS A 163 5.50 16.41 16.18
C LYS A 163 5.25 16.95 14.78
N ARG A 164 6.18 17.74 14.22
CA ARG A 164 6.12 18.21 12.83
C ARG A 164 6.24 17.03 11.86
N ALA A 165 7.20 16.13 12.08
CA ALA A 165 7.35 14.92 11.28
C ALA A 165 6.09 14.03 11.31
N GLU A 166 5.43 13.91 12.48
CA GLU A 166 4.15 13.22 12.61
C GLU A 166 3.05 13.88 11.75
N LEU A 167 2.93 15.20 11.77
CA LEU A 167 1.96 15.95 10.97
C LEU A 167 2.22 15.81 9.46
N ASP A 168 3.48 15.90 9.05
CA ASP A 168 3.90 15.72 7.65
C ASP A 168 3.57 14.30 7.16
N ALA A 169 3.87 13.28 7.98
CA ALA A 169 3.51 11.90 7.67
C ALA A 169 2.00 11.71 7.52
N ARG A 170 1.18 12.37 8.34
CA ARG A 170 -0.28 12.36 8.16
C ARG A 170 -0.73 13.05 6.88
N GLY A 171 -0.12 14.18 6.53
CA GLY A 171 -0.38 14.85 5.26
C GLY A 171 -0.09 13.93 4.07
N ALA A 172 1.02 13.20 4.12
CA ALA A 172 1.38 12.20 3.11
C ALA A 172 0.37 11.05 3.03
N LEU A 173 -0.11 10.55 4.17
CA LEU A 173 -1.16 9.52 4.21
C LEU A 173 -2.48 10.00 3.61
N HIS A 174 -2.89 11.24 3.88
CA HIS A 174 -4.09 11.82 3.29
C HIS A 174 -3.96 11.91 1.76
N GLY A 175 -2.83 12.45 1.27
CA GLY A 175 -2.55 12.51 -0.16
C GLY A 175 -2.47 11.13 -0.84
N ALA A 176 -1.98 10.12 -0.13
CA ALA A 176 -2.01 8.73 -0.60
C ALA A 176 -3.45 8.19 -0.72
N SER A 177 -4.31 8.48 0.25
CA SER A 177 -5.73 8.10 0.22
C SER A 177 -6.46 8.73 -0.97
N ASP A 178 -6.26 10.04 -1.17
CA ASP A 178 -6.86 10.78 -2.29
C ASP A 178 -6.41 10.24 -3.65
N ARG A 179 -5.11 9.90 -3.76
CA ARG A 179 -4.55 9.28 -4.97
C ARG A 179 -5.20 7.93 -5.25
N ILE A 180 -5.36 7.06 -4.24
CA ILE A 180 -6.06 5.78 -4.41
C ILE A 180 -7.49 6.02 -4.91
N ALA A 181 -8.19 6.97 -4.29
CA ALA A 181 -9.57 7.28 -4.67
C ALA A 181 -9.69 7.75 -6.14
N ALA A 182 -8.75 8.59 -6.59
CA ALA A 182 -8.69 9.10 -7.96
C ALA A 182 -8.34 8.00 -8.97
N GLU A 183 -7.34 7.17 -8.69
CA GLU A 183 -6.94 6.06 -9.57
C GLU A 183 -8.07 5.04 -9.71
N LEU A 184 -8.76 4.70 -8.62
CA LEU A 184 -9.92 3.82 -8.70
C LEU A 184 -11.04 4.41 -9.58
N ALA A 185 -11.22 5.73 -9.60
CA ALA A 185 -12.22 6.37 -10.46
C ALA A 185 -11.78 6.31 -11.94
N ALA A 186 -10.48 6.47 -12.19
CA ALA A 186 -9.92 6.29 -13.53
C ALA A 186 -10.08 4.84 -14.04
N ILE A 187 -9.92 3.84 -13.16
CA ILE A 187 -10.14 2.43 -13.49
C ILE A 187 -11.61 2.18 -13.84
N GLU A 188 -12.55 2.69 -13.05
CA GLU A 188 -13.99 2.59 -13.35
C GLU A 188 -14.32 3.16 -14.73
N ALA A 189 -13.78 4.34 -15.07
CA ALA A 189 -13.96 4.97 -16.37
C ALA A 189 -13.32 4.16 -17.52
N ALA A 190 -12.13 3.60 -17.29
CA ALA A 190 -11.44 2.76 -18.26
C ALA A 190 -12.26 1.49 -18.56
N LEU A 191 -12.77 0.79 -17.54
CA LEU A 191 -13.62 -0.38 -17.73
C LEU A 191 -14.91 -0.06 -18.50
N GLY A 192 -15.54 1.08 -18.22
CA GLY A 192 -16.71 1.54 -18.97
C GLY A 192 -16.39 1.79 -20.46
N THR A 193 -15.20 2.32 -20.74
CA THR A 193 -14.69 2.52 -22.10
C THR A 193 -14.41 1.18 -22.78
N THR A 194 -13.74 0.25 -22.10
CA THR A 194 -13.45 -1.11 -22.58
C THR A 194 -14.73 -1.85 -22.94
N LEU A 195 -15.76 -1.81 -22.09
CA LEU A 195 -17.06 -2.42 -22.37
C LEU A 195 -17.69 -1.82 -23.64
N SER A 196 -17.67 -0.49 -23.79
CA SER A 196 -18.22 0.20 -24.97
C SER A 196 -17.48 -0.19 -26.25
N LYS A 197 -16.15 -0.35 -26.19
CA LYS A 197 -15.31 -0.82 -27.31
C LYS A 197 -15.63 -2.25 -27.70
N ILE A 198 -15.81 -3.16 -26.73
CA ILE A 198 -16.18 -4.56 -26.99
C ILE A 198 -17.55 -4.62 -27.68
N VAL A 199 -18.56 -3.92 -27.18
CA VAL A 199 -19.89 -3.86 -27.81
C VAL A 199 -19.83 -3.27 -29.23
N SER A 200 -18.96 -2.27 -29.46
CA SER A 200 -18.76 -1.70 -30.80
C SER A 200 -18.09 -2.70 -31.76
N LEU A 201 -17.16 -3.51 -31.25
CA LEU A 201 -16.50 -4.58 -32.02
C LEU A 201 -17.51 -5.64 -32.48
N GLU A 202 -18.49 -5.98 -31.65
CA GLU A 202 -19.57 -6.92 -32.00
C GLU A 202 -20.45 -6.40 -33.16
N GLN A 203 -20.62 -5.08 -33.28
CA GLN A 203 -21.42 -4.47 -34.34
C GLN A 203 -20.63 -4.20 -35.62
N GLY A 204 -19.37 -3.81 -35.50
CA GLY A 204 -18.51 -3.37 -36.60
C GLY A 204 -17.62 -4.44 -37.22
N GLY A 205 -17.55 -5.63 -36.61
CA GLY A 205 -16.60 -6.67 -36.97
C GLY A 205 -15.22 -6.46 -36.35
N VAL A 206 -14.43 -7.54 -36.34
CA VAL A 206 -13.12 -7.56 -35.67
C VAL A 206 -12.07 -6.84 -36.52
N SER A 207 -11.57 -5.70 -36.04
CA SER A 207 -10.34 -5.08 -36.55
C SER A 207 -9.18 -5.31 -35.57
N ALA A 208 -7.97 -5.49 -36.12
CA ALA A 208 -6.76 -5.68 -35.31
C ALA A 208 -6.47 -4.46 -34.43
N GLU A 209 -6.78 -3.26 -34.92
CA GLU A 209 -6.62 -2.00 -34.19
C GLU A 209 -7.54 -1.93 -32.96
N ALA A 210 -8.80 -2.35 -33.10
CA ALA A 210 -9.75 -2.34 -32.00
C ALA A 210 -9.38 -3.39 -30.94
N GLN A 211 -8.91 -4.57 -31.36
CA GLN A 211 -8.38 -5.58 -30.45
C GLN A 211 -7.19 -5.05 -29.64
N ALA A 212 -6.19 -4.48 -30.32
CA ALA A 212 -4.99 -3.93 -29.67
C ALA A 212 -5.33 -2.78 -28.71
N GLY A 213 -6.33 -1.96 -29.04
CA GLY A 213 -6.81 -0.90 -28.16
C GLY A 213 -7.46 -1.43 -26.88
N ILE A 214 -8.26 -2.50 -26.97
CA ILE A 214 -8.93 -3.10 -25.80
C ILE A 214 -7.91 -3.78 -24.88
N THR A 215 -6.99 -4.57 -25.43
CA THR A 215 -5.96 -5.25 -24.62
C THR A 215 -4.97 -4.26 -24.03
N GLY A 216 -4.62 -3.20 -24.78
CA GLY A 216 -3.81 -2.08 -24.29
C GLY A 216 -4.44 -1.39 -23.09
N ASP A 217 -5.72 -1.00 -23.16
CA ASP A 217 -6.40 -0.32 -22.05
C ASP A 217 -6.42 -1.14 -20.76
N VAL A 218 -6.69 -2.46 -20.87
CA VAL A 218 -6.72 -3.36 -19.70
C VAL A 218 -5.31 -3.55 -19.13
N SER A 219 -4.30 -3.67 -19.99
CA SER A 219 -2.89 -3.76 -19.56
C SER A 219 -2.46 -2.48 -18.84
N ASP A 220 -2.81 -1.30 -19.38
CA ASP A 220 -2.51 0.00 -18.77
C ASP A 220 -3.16 0.13 -17.39
N VAL A 221 -4.40 -0.32 -17.23
CA VAL A 221 -5.08 -0.36 -15.94
C VAL A 221 -4.32 -1.24 -14.95
N LEU A 222 -3.90 -2.44 -15.37
CA LEU A 222 -3.15 -3.35 -14.50
C LEU A 222 -1.78 -2.77 -14.09
N ILE A 223 -1.10 -2.09 -15.01
CA ILE A 223 0.17 -1.39 -14.75
C ILE A 223 -0.05 -0.27 -13.73
N LYS A 224 -1.08 0.57 -13.91
CA LYS A 224 -1.40 1.66 -12.97
C LYS A 224 -1.69 1.15 -11.57
N VAL A 225 -2.49 0.08 -11.45
CA VAL A 225 -2.80 -0.55 -10.17
C VAL A 225 -1.53 -1.08 -9.49
N SER A 226 -0.66 -1.76 -10.25
CA SER A 226 0.60 -2.30 -9.72
C SER A 226 1.57 -1.19 -9.29
N ALA A 227 1.67 -0.12 -10.07
CA ALA A 227 2.48 1.05 -9.73
C ALA A 227 1.97 1.74 -8.47
N LEU A 228 0.65 1.80 -8.27
CA LEU A 228 0.03 2.35 -7.08
C LEU A 228 0.32 1.49 -5.84
N GLU A 229 0.21 0.16 -5.95
CA GLU A 229 0.61 -0.77 -4.87
C GLU A 229 2.07 -0.55 -4.47
N GLN A 230 2.98 -0.49 -5.45
CA GLN A 230 4.41 -0.28 -5.20
C GLN A 230 4.69 1.09 -4.54
N ALA A 231 4.10 2.17 -5.05
CA ALA A 231 4.28 3.50 -4.48
C ALA A 231 3.79 3.59 -3.02
N LEU A 232 2.74 2.84 -2.70
CA LEU A 232 2.23 2.75 -1.33
C LEU A 232 3.18 1.92 -0.44
N ASP A 233 3.74 0.83 -0.93
CA ASP A 233 4.70 0.01 -0.19
C ASP A 233 5.97 0.79 0.17
N GLU A 234 6.47 1.60 -0.77
CA GLU A 234 7.61 2.51 -0.56
C GLU A 234 7.32 3.56 0.54
N THR A 235 6.11 4.13 0.56
CA THR A 235 5.72 5.09 1.60
C THR A 235 5.61 4.45 2.98
N SER A 236 5.16 3.19 3.08
CA SER A 236 5.17 2.46 4.36
C SER A 236 6.58 2.11 4.87
N GLY A 237 7.54 1.85 3.97
CA GLY A 237 8.93 1.56 4.35
C GLY A 237 9.69 2.79 4.85
N ALA A 238 9.43 3.96 4.27
CA ALA A 238 10.06 5.21 4.67
C ALA A 238 9.69 5.61 6.11
N GLY A 239 8.43 5.44 6.51
CA GLY A 239 7.96 5.76 7.86
C GLY A 239 8.60 4.91 8.96
N ALA A 240 8.87 3.63 8.70
CA ALA A 240 9.50 2.73 9.67
C ALA A 240 10.99 3.08 9.94
N SER A 241 11.65 3.69 8.96
CA SER A 241 13.08 4.05 9.05
C SER A 241 13.32 5.34 9.83
N ALA A 242 12.34 6.26 9.86
CA ALA A 242 12.43 7.52 10.62
C ALA A 242 12.38 7.28 12.14
N THR A 243 11.56 6.33 12.60
CA THR A 243 11.40 6.04 14.03
C THR A 243 12.64 5.39 14.66
N THR A 244 13.52 4.79 13.85
CA THR A 244 14.73 4.09 14.34
C THR A 244 15.93 5.01 14.53
N TRP A 245 15.93 6.24 14.01
CA TRP A 245 17.07 7.17 14.12
C TRP A 245 17.02 8.11 15.34
N GLY A 246 15.87 8.28 15.99
CA GLY A 246 15.70 9.18 17.15
C GLY A 246 16.18 8.65 18.52
N GLY A 247 16.76 7.44 18.58
CA GLY A 247 17.11 6.76 19.84
C GLY A 247 18.59 6.88 20.27
N ARG A 248 19.37 7.83 19.74
CA ARG A 248 20.77 8.05 20.14
C ARG A 248 20.95 9.44 20.75
N SER A 249 20.73 9.54 22.06
CA SER A 249 21.24 10.64 22.90
C SER A 249 21.40 10.16 24.33
#